data_AF-A0A4Y2FXV1-F1
#
_entry.id   AF-A0A4Y2FXV1-F1
#
_cell.length_a   1.000
_cell.length_b   1.000
_cell.length_c   1.000
_cell.angle_alpha   90.00
_cell.angle_beta   90.00
_cell.angle_gamma   90.00
#
_symmetry.space_group_name_H-M   'P 1'
#
loop_
_entity.id
_entity.type
_entity.pdbx_description
1 polymer ?
#
loop_
_entity_poly.entity_id
_entity_poly.type
_entity_poly.pdbx_seq_one_letter_code
_entity_poly.pdbx_strand_id
1 'polypeptide(L)'
;MGVSMNLLSGENCDYSEAMHEIERAIMYRTLRPWLYPDIIFYSTPIGRQFKANLQLVHGLNKKVLKQKMELTKYIKTSASKKDTENDSVEAKVRKPFLELLLEYHWKDPSFTEKDIKEHVDTIMFGGHETTATVMSWALYCLGIYPEVQREVQEELDTIFENGMNEYISRAVLSMMKYLECVIKVTKKLSSH
;
A
#
# COMPACT_ATOMS: atom_id res chain seq x y z
N MET A 1 4.20 2.73 -0.67
CA MET A 1 5.17 2.56 0.44
C MET A 1 6.64 2.43 0.02
N GLY A 2 6.96 2.32 -1.28
CA GLY A 2 8.34 2.45 -1.77
C GLY A 2 9.32 1.38 -1.26
N VAL A 3 8.86 0.34 -0.57
CA VAL A 3 9.53 -0.96 -0.50
C VAL A 3 8.83 -1.83 -1.52
N SER A 4 9.58 -2.58 -2.33
CA SER A 4 9.06 -3.74 -3.03
C SER A 4 8.65 -4.78 -1.99
N MET A 5 7.45 -4.60 -1.43
CA MET A 5 6.74 -5.76 -0.90
C MET A 5 6.40 -6.57 -2.14
N ASN A 6 7.05 -7.72 -2.27
CA ASN A 6 6.74 -8.74 -3.27
C ASN A 6 5.37 -9.36 -2.95
N LEU A 7 4.32 -8.53 -2.90
CA LEU A 7 2.94 -8.90 -2.55
C LEU A 7 2.36 -9.93 -3.52
N LEU A 8 2.95 -10.03 -4.72
CA LEU A 8 2.55 -10.95 -5.79
C LEU A 8 3.40 -12.24 -5.84
N SER A 9 4.33 -12.43 -4.89
CA SER A 9 5.15 -13.64 -4.79
C SER A 9 4.56 -14.58 -3.76
N GLY A 10 4.51 -15.89 -4.07
CA GLY A 10 3.74 -16.91 -3.36
C GLY A 10 3.97 -17.06 -1.84
N GLU A 11 5.03 -16.49 -1.27
CA GLU A 11 5.22 -16.40 0.20
C GLU A 11 4.23 -15.46 0.91
N ASN A 12 3.51 -14.60 0.18
CA ASN A 12 2.58 -13.60 0.74
C ASN A 12 1.08 -13.88 0.47
N CYS A 13 0.73 -15.02 -0.14
CA CYS A 13 -0.68 -15.48 -0.22
C CYS A 13 -1.28 -15.57 1.19
N ASP A 14 -0.47 -16.08 2.13
CA ASP A 14 -0.80 -16.20 3.55
C ASP A 14 -1.12 -14.85 4.20
N TYR A 15 -0.54 -13.74 3.74
CA TYR A 15 -0.85 -12.40 4.28
C TYR A 15 -2.21 -11.90 3.81
N SER A 16 -2.51 -12.02 2.51
CA SER A 16 -3.81 -11.60 1.97
C SER A 16 -4.94 -12.46 2.54
N GLU A 17 -4.71 -13.77 2.65
CA GLU A 17 -5.67 -14.69 3.27
C GLU A 17 -5.84 -14.38 4.77
N ALA A 18 -4.74 -14.17 5.52
CA ALA A 18 -4.82 -13.76 6.91
C ALA A 18 -5.59 -12.44 7.11
N MET A 19 -5.42 -11.46 6.21
CA MET A 19 -6.18 -10.22 6.25
C MET A 19 -7.66 -10.44 6.03
N HIS A 20 -8.06 -11.17 4.99
CA HIS A 20 -9.46 -11.49 4.74
C HIS A 20 -10.10 -12.23 5.94
N GLU A 21 -9.40 -13.18 6.56
CA GLU A 21 -9.90 -13.84 7.78
C GLU A 21 -10.07 -12.87 8.96
N ILE A 22 -9.14 -11.93 9.14
CA ILE A 22 -9.22 -10.87 10.15
C ILE A 22 -10.47 -10.03 9.91
N GLU A 23 -10.71 -9.61 8.67
CA GLU A 23 -11.90 -8.82 8.31
C GLU A 23 -13.21 -9.58 8.57
N ARG A 24 -13.27 -10.86 8.16
CA ARG A 24 -14.45 -11.70 8.42
C ARG A 24 -14.71 -11.84 9.92
N ALA A 25 -13.67 -12.04 10.71
CA ALA A 25 -13.79 -12.15 12.16
C ALA A 25 -14.21 -10.82 12.81
N ILE A 26 -13.71 -9.67 12.33
CA ILE A 26 -14.16 -8.34 12.77
C ILE A 26 -15.64 -8.15 12.46
N MET A 27 -16.06 -8.40 11.21
CA MET A 27 -17.46 -8.27 10.80
C MET A 27 -18.37 -9.20 11.60
N TYR A 28 -17.93 -10.43 11.85
CA TYR A 28 -18.64 -11.40 12.68
C TYR A 28 -18.82 -10.92 14.13
N ARG A 29 -17.79 -10.27 14.69
CA ARG A 29 -17.78 -9.72 16.06
C ARG A 29 -18.65 -8.46 16.14
N THR A 30 -18.56 -7.54 15.19
CA THR A 30 -19.33 -6.27 15.17
C THR A 30 -20.84 -6.50 15.19
N LEU A 31 -21.32 -7.55 14.52
CA LEU A 31 -22.74 -7.90 14.50
C LEU A 31 -23.23 -8.63 15.76
N ARG A 32 -22.33 -8.95 16.72
CA ARG A 32 -22.62 -9.81 17.88
C ARG A 32 -22.07 -9.17 19.16
N PRO A 33 -22.86 -8.33 19.84
CA PRO A 33 -22.41 -7.61 21.04
C PRO A 33 -21.88 -8.52 22.17
N TRP A 34 -22.35 -9.76 22.27
CA TRP A 34 -21.86 -10.74 23.26
C TRP A 34 -20.42 -11.22 23.01
N LEU A 35 -19.85 -10.96 21.84
CA LEU A 35 -18.44 -11.20 21.52
C LEU A 35 -17.56 -9.95 21.71
N TYR A 36 -18.10 -8.84 22.22
CA TYR A 36 -17.32 -7.64 22.49
C TYR A 36 -16.32 -7.82 23.64
N PRO A 37 -16.58 -8.60 24.70
CA PRO A 37 -15.56 -8.91 25.68
C PRO A 37 -14.44 -9.76 25.06
N ASP A 38 -13.20 -9.26 25.11
CA ASP A 38 -12.03 -9.93 24.52
C ASP A 38 -11.84 -11.36 25.02
N ILE A 39 -12.08 -11.59 26.31
CA ILE A 39 -11.95 -12.92 26.93
C ILE A 39 -12.87 -13.93 26.23
N ILE A 40 -14.13 -13.53 25.99
CA ILE A 40 -15.13 -14.38 25.34
C ILE A 40 -14.71 -14.62 23.89
N PHE A 41 -14.36 -13.57 23.16
CA PHE A 41 -13.94 -13.69 21.77
C PHE A 41 -12.74 -14.60 21.58
N TYR A 42 -11.64 -14.38 22.32
CA TYR A 42 -10.42 -15.19 22.20
C TYR A 42 -10.57 -16.63 22.71
N SER A 43 -11.62 -16.93 23.49
CA SER A 43 -11.97 -18.30 23.86
C SER A 43 -12.63 -19.08 22.71
N THR A 44 -13.17 -18.40 21.70
CA THR A 44 -13.79 -19.04 20.53
C THR A 44 -12.73 -19.52 19.52
N PRO A 45 -13.05 -20.52 18.66
CA PRO A 45 -12.17 -20.91 17.55
C PRO A 45 -11.85 -19.74 16.62
N ILE A 46 -12.84 -18.90 16.32
CA ILE A 46 -12.70 -17.71 15.45
C ILE A 46 -11.72 -16.71 16.07
N GLY A 47 -11.85 -16.42 17.36
CA GLY A 47 -10.94 -15.48 18.05
C GLY A 47 -9.52 -16.01 18.17
N ARG A 48 -9.32 -17.33 18.28
CA ARG A 48 -7.98 -17.94 18.24
C ARG A 48 -7.33 -17.79 16.86
N GLN A 49 -8.06 -18.06 15.79
CA GLN A 49 -7.59 -17.86 14.41
C GLN A 49 -7.30 -16.39 14.14
N PHE A 50 -8.21 -15.49 14.53
CA PHE A 50 -8.00 -14.04 14.45
C PHE A 50 -6.69 -13.63 15.12
N LYS A 51 -6.40 -14.11 16.33
CA LYS A 51 -5.16 -13.79 17.05
C LYS A 51 -3.92 -14.28 16.31
N ALA A 52 -3.95 -15.49 15.74
CA ALA A 52 -2.83 -16.04 14.97
C ALA A 52 -2.57 -15.22 13.69
N ASN A 53 -3.63 -14.92 12.93
CA ASN A 53 -3.54 -14.12 11.72
C ASN A 53 -3.06 -12.69 12.02
N LEU A 54 -3.53 -12.10 13.11
CA LEU A 54 -3.10 -10.78 13.57
C LEU A 54 -1.60 -10.76 13.93
N GLN A 55 -1.08 -11.84 14.51
CA GLN A 55 0.37 -11.96 14.79
C GLN A 55 1.19 -12.06 13.51
N LEU A 56 0.71 -12.79 12.50
CA LEU A 56 1.35 -12.89 11.18
C LEU A 56 1.43 -11.52 10.50
N VAL A 57 0.29 -10.82 10.43
CA VAL A 57 0.19 -9.46 9.86
C VAL A 57 1.11 -8.48 10.56
N HIS A 58 1.03 -8.39 11.89
CA HIS A 58 1.91 -7.51 12.67
C HIS A 58 3.39 -7.87 12.51
N GLY A 59 3.71 -9.16 12.37
CA GLY A 59 5.07 -9.63 12.13
C GLY A 59 5.64 -9.11 10.81
N LEU A 60 4.85 -9.16 9.74
CA LEU A 60 5.23 -8.63 8.43
C LEU A 60 5.33 -7.10 8.44
N ASN A 61 4.36 -6.40 9.02
CA ASN A 61 4.40 -4.93 9.11
C ASN A 61 5.61 -4.45 9.91
N LYS A 62 5.98 -5.15 10.99
CA LYS A 62 7.19 -4.86 11.77
C LYS A 62 8.47 -5.07 10.97
N LYS A 63 8.56 -6.12 10.14
CA LYS A 63 9.71 -6.33 9.24
C LYS A 63 9.86 -5.19 8.25
N VAL A 64 8.76 -4.78 7.60
CA VAL A 64 8.75 -3.68 6.63
C VAL A 64 9.13 -2.36 7.28
N LEU A 65 8.58 -2.07 8.46
CA LEU A 65 8.90 -0.86 9.21
C LEU A 65 10.39 -0.81 9.57
N LYS A 66 10.95 -1.91 10.08
CA LYS A 66 12.37 -2.01 10.42
C LYS A 66 13.27 -1.79 9.21
N GLN A 67 12.98 -2.45 8.08
CA GLN A 67 13.73 -2.26 6.84
C GLN A 67 13.72 -0.80 6.39
N LYS A 68 12.57 -0.12 6.48
CA LYS A 68 12.45 1.29 6.12
C LYS A 68 13.21 2.21 7.06
N MET A 69 13.12 1.99 8.37
CA MET A 69 13.90 2.75 9.34
C MET A 69 15.41 2.66 9.07
N GLU A 70 15.92 1.46 8.80
CA GLU A 70 17.35 1.26 8.52
C GLU A 70 17.78 1.93 7.21
N LEU A 71 16.96 1.84 6.16
CA LEU A 71 17.21 2.53 4.90
C LEU A 71 17.23 4.05 5.08
N THR A 72 16.29 4.62 5.83
CA THR A 72 16.24 6.07 6.07
C THR A 72 17.41 6.54 6.91
N LYS A 73 17.85 5.77 7.92
CA LYS A 73 19.09 6.05 8.68
C LYS A 73 20.31 6.03 7.77
N TYR A 74 20.44 5.01 6.92
CA TYR A 74 21.56 4.88 5.98
C TYR A 74 21.62 6.08 5.02
N ILE A 75 20.48 6.50 4.46
CA ILE A 75 20.40 7.66 3.56
C ILE A 75 20.81 8.94 4.29
N LYS A 76 20.34 9.16 5.53
CA LYS A 76 20.74 10.34 6.34
C LYS A 76 22.23 10.36 6.67
N THR A 77 22.80 9.23 7.08
CA THR A 77 24.24 9.12 7.37
C THR A 77 25.09 9.30 6.11
N SER A 78 24.57 8.91 4.95
CA SER A 78 25.24 9.07 3.66
C SER A 78 25.12 10.51 3.10
N ALA A 79 23.99 11.18 3.33
CA ALA A 79 23.79 12.58 2.97
C ALA A 79 24.66 13.52 3.82
N SER A 80 24.78 13.24 5.13
CA SER A 80 25.63 14.03 6.04
C SER A 80 27.13 13.98 5.72
N LYS A 81 27.59 13.13 4.78
CA LYS A 81 28.97 13.10 4.27
C LYS A 81 29.19 13.92 2.99
N LYS A 82 28.13 14.47 2.37
CA LYS A 82 28.20 15.24 1.11
C LYS A 82 27.91 16.73 1.25
N ASP A 83 27.54 17.22 2.44
CA ASP A 83 27.20 18.63 2.63
C ASP A 83 28.42 19.47 3.03
N THR A 84 29.32 19.64 2.07
CA THR A 84 30.04 20.90 1.87
C THR A 84 29.80 21.28 0.41
N GLU A 85 29.09 22.38 0.20
CA GLU A 85 28.80 23.02 -1.10
C GLU A 85 27.69 22.38 -1.96
N ASN A 86 26.43 22.69 -1.64
CA ASN A 86 25.68 23.67 -2.45
C ASN A 86 24.27 23.86 -1.89
N ASP A 87 24.09 25.02 -1.28
CA ASP A 87 22.82 25.59 -0.90
C ASP A 87 22.14 26.14 -2.16
N SER A 88 21.39 25.30 -2.90
CA SER A 88 20.46 25.81 -3.91
C SER A 88 19.40 24.77 -4.32
N VAL A 89 18.15 25.15 -4.04
CA VAL A 89 16.91 24.59 -4.58
C VAL A 89 16.63 23.14 -4.18
N GLU A 90 16.25 22.94 -2.92
CA GLU A 90 15.48 21.76 -2.52
C GLU A 90 14.09 21.86 -3.17
N ALA A 91 13.99 21.48 -4.45
CA ALA A 91 12.72 21.15 -5.07
C ALA A 91 12.04 20.16 -4.12
N LYS A 92 10.95 20.59 -3.47
CA LYS A 92 10.18 19.83 -2.46
C LYS A 92 9.79 18.46 -3.04
N VAL A 93 10.70 17.49 -3.01
CA VAL A 93 10.40 16.11 -3.38
C VAL A 93 9.45 15.63 -2.31
N ARG A 94 8.19 15.40 -2.71
CA ARG A 94 7.15 14.94 -1.80
C ARG A 94 7.62 13.66 -1.12
N LYS A 95 7.93 13.77 0.18
CA LYS A 95 8.44 12.64 0.96
C LYS A 95 7.35 11.55 1.03
N PRO A 96 7.70 10.28 0.84
CA PRO A 96 6.80 9.16 1.07
C PRO A 96 6.21 9.22 2.48
N PHE A 97 4.96 8.75 2.63
CA PHE A 97 4.22 8.79 3.89
C PHE A 97 5.03 8.31 5.11
N LEU A 98 5.71 7.17 4.99
CA LEU A 98 6.48 6.60 6.09
C LEU A 98 7.68 7.45 6.49
N GLU A 99 8.31 8.15 5.53
CA GLU A 99 9.42 9.06 5.83
C GLU A 99 8.93 10.30 6.60
N LEU A 100 7.72 10.78 6.29
CA LEU A 100 7.09 11.85 7.06
C LEU A 100 6.81 11.43 8.51
N LEU A 101 6.30 10.21 8.72
CA LEU A 101 6.08 9.67 10.07
C LEU A 101 7.40 9.54 10.85
N LEU A 102 8.46 9.04 10.20
CA LEU A 102 9.78 8.91 10.83
C LEU A 102 10.39 10.27 11.15
N GLU A 103 10.23 11.26 10.27
CA GLU A 103 10.66 12.63 10.53
C GLU A 103 9.94 13.25 11.72
N TYR A 104 8.62 13.01 11.83
CA TYR A 104 7.84 13.49 12.96
C TYR A 104 8.26 12.83 14.27
N HIS A 105 8.46 11.51 14.26
CA HIS A 105 8.98 10.73 15.40
C HIS A 105 10.35 11.24 15.90
N TRP A 106 11.23 11.65 14.98
CA TRP A 106 12.54 12.18 15.36
C TRP A 106 12.49 13.63 15.87
N LYS A 107 11.47 14.40 15.50
CA LYS A 107 11.30 15.79 15.96
C LYS A 107 10.56 15.88 17.28
N ASP A 108 9.61 14.99 17.52
CA ASP A 108 8.76 14.99 18.69
C ASP A 108 8.82 13.64 19.42
N PRO A 109 9.47 13.56 20.60
CA PRO A 109 9.54 12.35 21.41
C PRO A 109 8.19 11.83 21.90
N SER A 110 7.13 12.64 21.86
CA SER A 110 5.78 12.22 22.24
C SER A 110 5.12 11.31 21.20
N PHE A 111 5.55 11.40 19.93
CA PHE A 111 5.11 10.48 18.89
C PHE A 111 5.95 9.21 18.95
N THR A 112 5.35 8.08 19.32
CA THR A 112 6.09 6.86 19.63
C THR A 112 6.19 5.91 18.43
N GLU A 113 7.09 4.92 18.51
CA GLU A 113 7.16 3.84 17.51
C GLU A 113 5.83 3.07 17.41
N LYS A 114 5.08 2.98 18.52
CA LYS A 114 3.75 2.37 18.55
C LYS A 114 2.78 3.15 17.65
N ASP A 115 2.80 4.48 17.73
CA ASP A 115 1.92 5.33 16.89
C ASP A 115 2.28 5.19 15.41
N ILE A 116 3.56 5.14 15.07
CA ILE A 116 4.01 4.86 13.69
C ILE A 116 3.44 3.54 13.20
N LYS A 117 3.55 2.48 14.02
CA LYS A 117 3.06 1.15 13.68
C LYS A 117 1.55 1.15 13.44
N GLU A 118 0.76 1.78 14.31
CA GLU A 118 -0.70 1.85 14.17
C GLU A 118 -1.13 2.56 12.88
N HIS A 119 -0.44 3.64 12.49
CA HIS A 119 -0.70 4.32 11.22
C HIS A 119 -0.32 3.46 10.00
N VAL A 120 0.80 2.73 10.07
CA VAL A 120 1.22 1.81 9.01
C VAL A 120 0.23 0.65 8.86
N ASP A 121 -0.20 0.06 9.97
CA ASP A 121 -1.17 -1.04 9.99
C ASP A 121 -2.49 -0.60 9.34
N THR A 122 -2.98 0.60 9.68
CA THR A 122 -4.21 1.17 9.11
C THR A 122 -4.12 1.38 7.59
N ILE A 123 -3.00 1.90 7.09
CA ILE A 123 -2.82 2.15 5.65
C ILE A 123 -2.63 0.85 4.88
N MET A 124 -1.88 -0.12 5.44
CA MET A 124 -1.72 -1.44 4.82
C MET A 124 -3.07 -2.14 4.67
N PHE A 125 -3.88 -2.10 5.73
CA PHE A 125 -5.23 -2.65 5.74
C PHE A 125 -6.12 -2.00 4.68
N GLY A 126 -6.28 -0.68 4.70
CA GLY A 126 -7.21 0.00 3.78
C GLY A 126 -6.78 0.03 2.31
N GLY A 127 -5.47 -0.01 2.03
CA GLY A 127 -4.95 0.14 0.67
C GLY A 127 -4.91 -1.14 -0.16
N HIS A 128 -4.75 -2.30 0.50
CA HIS A 128 -4.52 -3.58 -0.19
C HIS A 128 -5.77 -4.08 -0.92
N GLU A 129 -6.86 -4.30 -0.19
CA GLU A 129 -8.07 -4.93 -0.74
C GLU A 129 -8.79 -4.02 -1.74
N THR A 130 -8.83 -2.72 -1.47
CA THR A 130 -9.49 -1.74 -2.35
C THR A 130 -8.79 -1.63 -3.71
N THR A 131 -7.46 -1.61 -3.72
CA THR A 131 -6.69 -1.52 -4.97
C THR A 131 -6.76 -2.83 -5.75
N ALA A 132 -6.65 -3.98 -5.07
CA ALA A 132 -6.78 -5.29 -5.70
C ALA A 132 -8.14 -5.44 -6.40
N THR A 133 -9.23 -5.07 -5.70
CA THR A 133 -10.59 -5.10 -6.25
C THR A 133 -10.71 -4.23 -7.50
N VAL A 134 -10.23 -2.99 -7.46
CA VAL A 134 -10.27 -2.08 -8.62
C VAL A 134 -9.47 -2.65 -9.80
N MET A 135 -8.29 -3.24 -9.55
CA MET A 135 -7.49 -3.87 -10.61
C MET A 135 -8.19 -5.07 -11.23
N SER A 136 -8.79 -5.95 -10.42
CA SER A 136 -9.55 -7.11 -10.91
C SER A 136 -10.73 -6.68 -11.78
N TRP A 137 -11.49 -5.66 -11.34
CA TRP A 137 -12.57 -5.09 -12.15
C TRP A 137 -12.06 -4.43 -13.42
N ALA A 138 -10.92 -3.74 -13.38
CA ALA A 138 -10.36 -3.07 -14.55
C ALA A 138 -9.97 -4.10 -15.62
N LEU A 139 -9.29 -5.18 -15.21
CA LEU A 139 -8.94 -6.28 -16.10
C LEU A 139 -10.18 -6.99 -16.65
N TYR A 140 -11.19 -7.20 -15.82
CA TYR A 140 -12.46 -7.76 -16.26
C TYR A 140 -13.13 -6.87 -17.32
N CYS A 141 -13.27 -5.57 -17.06
CA CYS A 141 -13.84 -4.60 -18.00
C CYS A 141 -13.06 -4.56 -19.32
N LEU A 142 -11.72 -4.53 -19.27
CA LEU A 142 -10.90 -4.54 -20.48
C LEU A 142 -11.06 -5.84 -21.27
N GLY A 143 -11.26 -6.98 -20.60
CA GLY A 143 -11.48 -8.27 -21.27
C GLY A 143 -12.84 -8.39 -21.96
N ILE A 144 -13.88 -7.71 -21.46
CA ILE A 144 -15.24 -7.75 -22.04
C ILE A 144 -15.51 -6.61 -23.05
N TYR A 145 -14.69 -5.56 -23.07
CA TYR A 145 -14.79 -4.41 -23.98
C TYR A 145 -13.52 -4.28 -24.83
N PRO A 146 -13.34 -5.11 -25.89
CA PRO A 146 -12.15 -5.12 -26.73
C PRO A 146 -11.86 -3.77 -27.40
N GLU A 147 -12.90 -2.98 -27.70
CA GLU A 147 -12.77 -1.64 -28.25
C GLU A 147 -12.06 -0.68 -27.29
N VAL A 148 -12.39 -0.73 -26.00
CA VAL A 148 -11.74 0.06 -24.95
C VAL A 148 -10.32 -0.42 -24.72
N GLN A 149 -10.11 -1.74 -24.71
CA GLN A 149 -8.77 -2.32 -24.60
C GLN A 149 -7.86 -1.86 -25.74
N ARG A 150 -8.36 -1.84 -26.97
CA ARG A 150 -7.62 -1.37 -28.14
C ARG A 150 -7.26 0.11 -28.03
N GLU A 151 -8.18 0.97 -27.60
CA GLU A 151 -7.89 2.40 -27.40
C GLU A 151 -6.84 2.64 -26.30
N VAL A 152 -6.89 1.87 -25.20
CA VAL A 152 -5.83 1.90 -24.17
C VAL A 152 -4.49 1.46 -24.77
N GLN A 153 -4.48 0.39 -25.56
CA GLN A 153 -3.25 -0.12 -26.16
C GLN A 153 -2.66 0.89 -27.15
N GLU A 154 -3.47 1.49 -28.02
CA GLU A 154 -3.05 2.54 -28.95
C GLU A 154 -2.48 3.78 -28.21
N GLU A 155 -3.09 4.17 -27.08
CA GLU A 155 -2.54 5.23 -26.20
C GLU A 155 -1.15 4.85 -25.67
N LEU A 156 -1.01 3.64 -25.13
CA LEU A 156 0.25 3.18 -24.53
C LEU A 156 1.34 3.03 -25.59
N ASP A 157 1.05 2.44 -26.74
CA ASP A 157 1.99 2.27 -27.84
C ASP A 157 2.51 3.65 -28.30
N THR A 158 1.63 4.63 -28.47
CA THR A 158 2.01 6.00 -28.83
C THR A 158 2.94 6.65 -27.79
N ILE A 159 2.72 6.39 -26.50
CA ILE A 159 3.55 6.94 -25.41
C ILE A 159 4.93 6.27 -25.38
N PHE A 160 5.00 4.95 -25.57
CA PHE A 160 6.23 4.18 -25.41
C PHE A 160 7.08 4.07 -26.69
N GLU A 161 6.50 4.17 -27.89
CA GLU A 161 7.25 4.22 -29.15
C GLU A 161 8.17 5.44 -29.26
N ASN A 162 7.88 6.52 -28.54
CA ASN A 162 8.68 7.76 -28.52
C ASN A 162 9.94 7.70 -27.63
N GLY A 163 10.47 6.51 -27.34
CA GLY A 163 11.77 6.35 -26.67
C GLY A 163 11.75 6.45 -25.14
N MET A 164 10.56 6.40 -24.50
CA MET A 164 10.42 6.39 -23.03
C MET A 164 10.50 4.99 -22.42
N ASN A 165 11.29 4.10 -23.03
CA ASN A 165 11.25 2.66 -22.75
C ASN A 165 11.98 2.20 -21.48
N GLU A 166 12.74 3.06 -20.80
CA GLU A 166 13.55 2.60 -19.67
C GLU A 166 12.92 2.86 -18.30
N TYR A 167 12.08 3.90 -18.13
CA TYR A 167 11.49 4.22 -16.83
C TYR A 167 10.13 4.90 -16.94
N ILE A 168 9.12 4.34 -16.25
CA ILE A 168 7.82 4.99 -16.03
C ILE A 168 8.05 6.21 -15.13
N SER A 169 8.17 7.39 -15.74
CA SER A 169 8.30 8.65 -15.02
C SER A 169 6.93 9.27 -14.71
N ARG A 170 6.89 10.26 -13.81
CA ARG A 170 5.66 11.02 -13.54
C ARG A 170 5.12 11.73 -14.79
N ALA A 171 6.00 12.14 -15.71
CA ALA A 171 5.59 12.75 -16.96
C ALA A 171 4.87 11.73 -17.85
N VAL A 172 5.39 10.50 -17.94
CA VAL A 172 4.75 9.39 -18.68
C VAL A 172 3.36 9.10 -18.12
N LEU A 173 3.23 8.98 -16.80
CA LEU A 173 1.94 8.73 -16.15
C LEU A 173 0.91 9.82 -16.44
N SER A 174 1.34 11.08 -16.57
CA SER A 174 0.43 12.19 -16.90
C SER A 174 -0.09 12.17 -18.35
N MET A 175 0.54 11.38 -19.21
CA MET A 175 0.13 11.21 -20.61
C MET A 175 -0.91 10.10 -20.79
N MET A 176 -1.02 9.15 -19.84
CA MET A 176 -1.95 8.02 -19.84
C MET A 176 -3.40 8.43 -19.47
N LYS A 177 -3.95 9.38 -20.23
CA LYS A 177 -5.23 10.04 -19.90
C LYS A 177 -6.43 9.11 -20.08
N TYR A 178 -6.41 8.29 -21.13
CA TYR A 178 -7.48 7.36 -21.44
C TYR A 178 -7.47 6.21 -20.44
N LEU A 179 -6.31 5.63 -20.14
CA LEU A 179 -6.17 4.63 -19.08
C LEU A 179 -6.65 5.18 -17.72
N GLU A 180 -6.33 6.43 -17.38
CA GLU A 180 -6.84 7.07 -16.15
C GLU A 180 -8.38 7.15 -16.15
N CYS A 181 -8.99 7.45 -17.30
CA CYS A 181 -10.45 7.46 -17.46
C CYS A 181 -11.04 6.07 -17.22
N VAL A 182 -10.47 5.02 -17.83
CA VAL A 182 -10.90 3.62 -17.66
C VAL A 182 -10.84 3.22 -16.19
N ILE A 183 -9.76 3.54 -15.48
CA ILE A 183 -9.62 3.25 -14.05
C ILE A 183 -10.69 3.98 -13.22
N LYS A 184 -10.96 5.27 -13.52
CA LYS A 184 -11.99 6.05 -12.83
C LYS A 184 -13.39 5.48 -13.03
N VAL A 185 -13.73 5.09 -14.26
CA VAL A 185 -15.03 4.48 -14.58
C VAL A 185 -15.15 3.12 -13.90
N THR A 186 -14.11 2.29 -13.97
CA THR A 186 -14.05 0.99 -13.29
C THR A 186 -14.29 1.13 -11.79
N LYS A 187 -13.61 2.09 -11.13
CA LYS A 187 -13.79 2.37 -9.71
C LYS A 187 -15.23 2.77 -9.38
N LYS A 188 -15.90 3.49 -10.28
CA LYS A 188 -17.32 3.85 -10.11
C LYS A 188 -18.22 2.63 -10.24
N LEU A 189 -17.92 1.73 -11.19
CA LEU A 189 -18.67 0.49 -11.41
C LEU A 189 -18.52 -0.50 -10.25
N SER A 190 -17.31 -0.69 -9.73
CA SER A 190 -17.05 -1.62 -8.61
C SER A 190 -17.58 -1.14 -7.26
N SER A 191 -18.03 0.12 -7.17
CA SER A 191 -18.64 0.70 -5.97
C SER A 191 -20.16 0.47 -5.88
N HIS A 192 -20.76 -0.17 -6.88
CA HIS A 192 -22.18 -0.52 -6.96
C HIS A 192 -22.37 -2.03 -6.85
#